data_AF-A0A538M198-F1
#
_entry.id   AF-A0A538M198-F1
#
_cell.length_a   1.000
_cell.length_b   1.000
_cell.length_c   1.000
_cell.angle_alpha   90.00
_cell.angle_beta   90.00
_cell.angle_gamma   90.00
#
_symmetry.space_group_name_H-M   'P 1'
#
loop_
_entity.id
_entity.type
_entity.pdbx_description
1 polymer ?
#
loop_
_entity_poly.entity_id
_entity_poly.type
_entity_poly.pdbx_seq_one_letter_code
_entity_poly.pdbx_strand_id
1 'polypeptide(L)' 'VQDGKTLTTDGPFVEMKEALGGYLFFEADDLDAAIELASRVPAARLGGAIEVRPIME' A
#
# COMPACT_ATOMS: atom_id res chain seq x y z
N VAL A 1 21.18 4.65 -4.01
CA VAL A 1 22.51 5.30 -3.99
C VAL A 1 23.49 4.36 -4.65
N GLN A 2 24.19 4.80 -5.69
CA GLN A 2 25.22 4.02 -6.38
C GLN A 2 26.51 4.85 -6.36
N ASP A 3 27.62 4.24 -5.91
CA ASP A 3 28.93 4.90 -5.79
C ASP A 3 28.91 6.23 -5.02
N GLY A 4 28.13 6.29 -3.94
CA GLY A 4 28.02 7.49 -3.09
C GLY A 4 27.22 8.65 -3.70
N LYS A 5 26.58 8.46 -4.85
CA LYS A 5 25.73 9.47 -5.49
C LYS A 5 24.26 9.10 -5.40
N THR A 6 23.43 10.11 -5.12
CA THR A 6 21.97 10.00 -5.21
C THR A 6 21.59 9.85 -6.68
N LEU A 7 20.88 8.76 -7.00
CA LEU A 7 20.34 8.51 -8.33
C LEU A 7 18.85 8.81 -8.29
N THR A 8 18.35 9.57 -9.26
CA THR A 8 16.91 9.79 -9.48
C THR A 8 16.53 9.17 -10.81
N THR A 9 15.40 8.48 -10.85
CA THR A 9 14.88 7.83 -12.07
C THR A 9 13.43 8.22 -12.27
N ASP A 10 13.00 8.38 -13.51
CA ASP A 10 11.58 8.52 -13.84
C ASP A 10 10.93 7.14 -13.87
N GLY A 11 10.20 6.80 -12.82
CA GLY A 11 9.44 5.56 -12.72
C GLY A 11 9.36 4.99 -11.31
N PRO A 12 8.52 3.95 -11.11
CA PRO A 12 8.50 3.21 -9.85
C PRO A 12 9.85 2.54 -9.58
N PHE A 13 10.23 2.43 -8.31
CA PHE A 13 11.51 1.84 -7.88
C PHE A 13 11.72 0.40 -8.37
N VAL A 14 10.63 -0.37 -8.51
CA VAL A 14 10.64 -1.74 -9.05
C VAL A 14 9.50 -1.86 -10.04
N GLU A 15 9.76 -2.50 -11.18
CA GLU A 15 8.72 -2.97 -12.09
C GLU A 15 7.97 -4.11 -11.41
N MET A 16 6.80 -3.81 -10.87
CA MET A 16 5.93 -4.77 -10.22
C MET A 16 4.79 -5.12 -11.16
N LYS A 17 4.35 -6.39 -11.16
CA LYS A 17 3.15 -6.80 -11.92
C LYS A 17 1.92 -6.00 -11.50
N GLU A 18 1.87 -5.59 -10.24
CA GLU A 18 0.84 -4.74 -9.67
C GLU A 18 1.51 -3.50 -9.06
N ALA A 19 1.09 -2.31 -9.49
CA ALA A 19 1.63 -1.06 -8.96
C ALA A 19 0.98 -0.71 -7.61
N LEU A 20 1.79 -0.24 -6.66
CA LEU A 20 1.28 0.35 -5.43
C LEU A 20 0.62 1.70 -5.74
N GLY A 21 -0.72 1.74 -5.72
CA GLY A 21 -1.51 2.94 -6.03
C GLY A 21 -1.60 3.95 -4.88
N GLY A 22 -1.22 3.55 -3.66
CA GLY A 22 -1.26 4.39 -2.46
C GLY A 22 -1.27 3.55 -1.18
N TYR A 23 -1.26 4.22 -0.04
CA TYR A 23 -1.42 3.60 1.29
C TYR A 23 -2.28 4.49 2.18
N LEU A 24 -2.90 3.87 3.19
CA LEU A 24 -3.78 4.52 4.15
C LEU A 24 -3.38 4.07 5.55
N PHE A 25 -3.48 4.97 6.52
CA PHE A 25 -3.37 4.65 7.94
C PHE A 25 -4.70 4.97 8.60
N PHE A 26 -5.19 4.04 9.42
CA PHE A 26 -6.41 4.20 10.17
C PHE A 26 -6.36 3.35 11.44
N GLU A 27 -7.15 3.74 12.43
CA GLU A 27 -7.35 2.97 13.67
C GLU A 27 -8.58 2.08 13.52
N ALA A 28 -8.52 0.89 14.09
CA ALA A 28 -9.62 -0.07 14.17
C ALA A 28 -9.51 -0.86 15.47
N ASP A 29 -10.64 -1.35 15.98
CA ASP A 29 -10.68 -2.11 17.24
C ASP A 29 -9.90 -3.42 17.15
N ASP A 30 -9.95 -4.09 16.00
CA ASP A 30 -9.22 -5.32 15.68
C ASP A 30 -9.00 -5.48 14.16
N LEU A 31 -8.38 -6.60 13.78
CA LEU A 31 -8.08 -6.90 12.37
C LEU A 31 -9.35 -7.13 11.53
N ASP A 32 -10.40 -7.70 12.10
CA ASP A 32 -11.64 -7.96 11.37
C ASP A 32 -12.37 -6.64 11.06
N ALA A 33 -12.44 -5.72 12.02
CA ALA A 33 -12.91 -4.36 11.82
C ALA A 33 -12.06 -3.61 10.77
N ALA A 34 -10.74 -3.82 10.78
CA ALA A 34 -9.86 -3.23 9.78
C ALA A 34 -10.10 -3.76 8.37
N ILE A 35 -10.33 -5.07 8.23
CA ILE A 35 -10.68 -5.70 6.95
C ILE A 35 -12.04 -5.21 6.45
N GLU A 36 -13.03 -5.10 7.34
CA GLU A 36 -14.35 -4.57 6.97
C GLU A 36 -14.23 -3.14 6.44
N LEU A 37 -13.47 -2.28 7.13
CA LEU A 37 -13.26 -0.90 6.68
C LEU A 37 -12.50 -0.86 5.34
N ALA A 38 -11.43 -1.65 5.21
CA ALA A 38 -10.66 -1.76 3.97
C ALA A 38 -11.52 -2.19 2.78
N SER A 39 -12.49 -3.10 2.99
CA SER A 39 -13.41 -3.55 1.92
C SER A 39 -14.27 -2.43 1.32
N ARG A 40 -14.44 -1.31 2.03
CA ARG A 40 -15.23 -0.16 1.58
C ARG A 40 -14.45 0.79 0.66
N VAL A 41 -13.13 0.65 0.60
CA VAL A 41 -12.28 1.48 -0.27
C VAL A 41 -12.53 1.10 -1.73
N PRO A 42 -12.79 2.05 -2.64
CA PRO A 42 -13.18 1.74 -4.02
C PRO A 42 -12.21 0.82 -4.77
N ALA A 43 -10.92 0.86 -4.46
CA ALA A 43 -9.90 -0.01 -5.06
C ALA A 43 -10.26 -1.50 -4.92
N ALA A 44 -10.89 -1.92 -3.81
CA ALA A 44 -11.30 -3.31 -3.59
C ALA A 44 -12.35 -3.83 -4.58
N ARG A 45 -13.09 -2.94 -5.26
CA ARG A 45 -14.15 -3.31 -6.22
C ARG A 45 -13.93 -2.81 -7.65
N LEU A 46 -12.91 -1.99 -7.88
CA LEU A 46 -12.61 -1.38 -9.19
C LEU A 46 -11.40 -2.03 -9.88
N GLY A 47 -11.13 -3.31 -9.59
CA GLY A 47 -10.05 -4.07 -10.21
C GLY A 47 -8.68 -3.91 -9.55
N GLY A 48 -8.63 -3.33 -8.35
CA GLY A 48 -7.44 -3.31 -7.50
C GLY A 48 -7.53 -4.33 -6.36
N ALA A 49 -6.53 -4.31 -5.49
CA ALA A 49 -6.46 -5.10 -4.27
C ALA A 49 -6.02 -4.22 -3.09
N ILE A 50 -6.31 -4.66 -1.87
CA ILE A 50 -5.91 -3.97 -0.63
C ILE A 50 -5.28 -4.98 0.31
N GLU A 51 -4.04 -4.71 0.72
CA GLU A 51 -3.33 -5.45 1.77
C GLU A 51 -3.53 -4.72 3.11
N VAL A 52 -4.07 -5.42 4.11
CA VAL A 52 -4.23 -4.90 5.47
C VAL A 52 -3.07 -5.41 6.32
N ARG A 53 -2.31 -4.49 6.93
CA ARG A 53 -1.16 -4.82 7.79
C ARG A 53 -1.28 -4.11 9.14
N PRO A 54 -1.24 -4.84 10.26
CA PRO A 54 -1.07 -4.24 11.57
C PRO A 54 0.27 -3.50 11.67
N ILE A 55 0.27 -2.36 12.34
CA ILE A 55 1.49 -1.66 12.73
C ILE A 55 1.80 -2.09 14.16
N MET A 56 3.01 -2.59 14.38
CA MET A 56 3.51 -2.86 15.73
C MET A 56 4.37 -1.68 16.18
N GLU A 57 4.11 -1.17 17.37
CA GLU A 57 5.02 -0.27 18.10
C GLU A 57 6.04 -1.05 18.92
#